data_AF-C6J5R7-F1
#
_entry.id   AF-C6J5R7-F1
#
_cell.length_a   1.000
_cell.length_b   1.000
_cell.length_c   1.000
_cell.angle_alpha   90.00
_cell.angle_beta   90.00
_cell.angle_gamma   90.00
#
_symmetry.space_group_name_H-M   'P 1'
#
loop_
_entity.id
_entity.type
_entity.pdbx_description
1 polymer ?
#
loop_
_entity_poly.entity_id
_entity_poly.type
_entity_poly.pdbx_seq_one_letter_code
_entity_poly.pdbx_strand_id
1 'polypeptide(L)'
;MSAQYEIYDDPFKMLILLATFVAEQQGSELDYENIVPFENDKFSLTNGRFLYKKDQVEITWYQFLGRDIHCNKDLTRQEYNRMFVDCMASVYGVS
;
A
#
# COMPACT_ATOMS: atom_id res chain seq x y z
N MET A 1 16.20 -19.86 7.19
CA MET A 1 14.80 -19.36 7.23
C MET A 1 14.79 -17.98 6.59
N SER A 2 13.98 -17.76 5.55
CA SER A 2 13.34 -16.47 5.17
C SER A 2 13.12 -16.30 3.66
N ALA A 3 12.63 -17.33 2.96
CA ALA A 3 12.17 -17.19 1.56
C ALA A 3 10.78 -16.53 1.45
N GLN A 4 10.14 -16.19 2.58
CA GLN A 4 8.74 -15.75 2.61
C GLN A 4 8.56 -14.24 2.36
N TYR A 5 9.64 -13.47 2.16
CA TYR A 5 9.58 -12.02 1.95
C TYR A 5 10.12 -11.54 0.58
N GLU A 6 10.39 -12.45 -0.37
CA GLU A 6 10.79 -12.10 -1.74
C GLU A 6 9.58 -11.78 -2.65
N ILE A 7 8.52 -11.18 -2.11
CA ILE A 7 7.24 -11.19 -2.82
C ILE A 7 7.22 -10.19 -4.00
N TYR A 8 7.92 -9.04 -3.94
CA TYR A 8 8.12 -8.15 -5.09
C TYR A 8 9.44 -7.36 -5.05
N ASP A 9 10.07 -7.18 -6.21
CA ASP A 9 11.29 -6.37 -6.38
C ASP A 9 11.06 -4.86 -6.30
N ASP A 10 9.83 -4.42 -6.58
CA ASP A 10 9.41 -3.02 -6.59
C ASP A 10 8.35 -2.79 -5.49
N PRO A 11 8.64 -2.02 -4.44
CA PRO A 11 7.69 -1.73 -3.36
C PRO A 11 6.41 -1.05 -3.87
N PHE A 12 6.45 -0.36 -5.00
CA PHE A 12 5.25 0.26 -5.57
C PHE A 12 4.31 -0.76 -6.22
N LYS A 13 4.78 -1.96 -6.61
CA LYS A 13 3.89 -3.07 -7.01
C LYS A 13 3.06 -3.55 -5.83
N MET A 14 3.61 -3.56 -4.63
CA MET A 14 2.87 -3.90 -3.41
C MET A 14 1.81 -2.85 -3.08
N LEU A 15 2.10 -1.56 -3.29
CA LEU A 15 1.12 -0.50 -3.14
C LEU A 15 -0.05 -0.65 -4.13
N ILE A 16 0.23 -1.03 -5.38
CA ILE A 16 -0.80 -1.35 -6.38
C ILE A 16 -1.65 -2.53 -5.90
N LEU A 17 -1.01 -3.62 -5.47
CA LEU A 17 -1.72 -4.80 -5.00
C LEU A 17 -2.63 -4.48 -3.79
N LEU A 18 -2.14 -3.67 -2.86
CA LEU A 18 -2.93 -3.20 -1.73
C LEU A 18 -4.15 -2.39 -2.19
N ALA A 19 -3.97 -1.46 -3.14
CA ALA A 19 -5.08 -0.69 -3.71
C ALA A 19 -6.09 -1.60 -4.43
N THR A 20 -5.63 -2.64 -5.13
CA THR A 20 -6.49 -3.66 -5.74
C THR A 20 -7.33 -4.36 -4.68
N PHE A 21 -6.72 -4.85 -3.60
CA PHE A 21 -7.46 -5.55 -2.54
C PHE A 21 -8.46 -4.66 -1.83
N VAL A 22 -8.14 -3.38 -1.63
CA VAL A 22 -9.09 -2.40 -1.09
C VAL A 22 -10.30 -2.24 -2.03
N ALA A 23 -10.07 -2.06 -3.34
CA ALA A 23 -11.15 -1.93 -4.31
C ALA A 23 -12.03 -3.19 -4.35
N GLU A 24 -11.42 -4.38 -4.39
CA GLU A 24 -12.11 -5.67 -4.34
C GLU A 24 -12.95 -5.83 -3.07
N GLN A 25 -12.39 -5.48 -1.90
CA GLN A 25 -13.06 -5.56 -0.60
C GLN A 25 -14.27 -4.61 -0.53
N GLN A 26 -14.24 -3.49 -1.25
CA GLN A 26 -15.36 -2.56 -1.37
C GLN A 26 -16.31 -2.88 -2.54
N GLY A 27 -16.08 -3.97 -3.28
CA GLY A 27 -16.90 -4.37 -4.43
C GLY A 27 -16.79 -3.44 -5.64
N SER A 28 -15.67 -2.73 -5.77
CA SER A 28 -15.39 -1.79 -6.85
C SER A 28 -14.22 -2.27 -7.72
N GLU A 29 -14.17 -1.85 -8.97
CA GLU A 29 -12.98 -2.03 -9.81
C GLU A 29 -11.90 -1.01 -9.41
N LEU A 30 -10.63 -1.38 -9.59
CA LEU A 30 -9.52 -0.49 -9.30
C LEU A 30 -9.43 0.60 -10.37
N ASP A 31 -9.71 1.84 -9.98
CA ASP A 31 -9.43 3.04 -10.76
C ASP A 31 -8.17 3.72 -10.23
N TYR A 32 -7.11 3.75 -11.05
CA TYR A 32 -5.82 4.34 -10.69
C TYR A 32 -5.82 5.88 -10.69
N GLU A 33 -6.76 6.51 -11.40
CA GLU A 33 -6.92 7.96 -11.41
C GLU A 33 -7.81 8.42 -10.24
N ASN A 34 -8.62 7.51 -9.70
CA ASN A 34 -9.54 7.79 -8.63
C ASN A 34 -9.61 6.63 -7.61
N ILE A 35 -8.48 6.38 -6.93
CA ILE A 35 -8.40 5.34 -5.90
C ILE A 35 -9.42 5.63 -4.81
N VAL A 36 -10.31 4.66 -4.57
CA VAL A 36 -11.38 4.79 -3.58
C VAL A 36 -10.76 4.94 -2.19
N PRO A 37 -11.21 5.93 -1.39
CA PRO A 37 -10.72 6.10 -0.03
C PRO A 37 -10.97 4.85 0.83
N PHE A 38 -9.96 4.48 1.59
CA PHE A 38 -10.03 3.43 2.59
C PHE A 38 -9.27 3.84 3.83
N GLU A 39 -9.83 3.51 4.98
CA GLU A 39 -9.19 3.77 6.26
C GLU A 39 -9.51 2.67 7.27
N ASN A 40 -8.49 2.20 7.97
CA ASN A 40 -8.61 1.34 9.13
C ASN A 40 -7.54 1.71 10.18
N ASP A 41 -7.38 0.89 11.22
CA ASP A 41 -6.41 1.15 12.29
C ASP A 41 -4.94 1.07 11.83
N LYS A 42 -4.65 0.41 10.72
CA LYS A 42 -3.29 0.18 10.21
C LYS A 42 -2.86 1.23 9.19
N PHE A 43 -3.74 1.59 8.27
CA PHE A 43 -3.40 2.52 7.19
C PHE A 43 -4.60 3.34 6.72
N SER A 44 -4.29 4.41 6.00
CA SER A 44 -5.25 5.12 5.16
C SER A 44 -4.73 5.15 3.73
N LEU A 45 -5.61 4.92 2.77
CA LEU A 45 -5.34 5.01 1.35
C LEU A 45 -6.36 5.96 0.73
N THR A 46 -5.88 6.97 0.02
CA THR A 46 -6.70 7.90 -0.75
C THR A 46 -6.07 8.12 -2.11
N ASN A 47 -6.77 8.79 -3.01
CA ASN A 47 -6.16 9.20 -4.26
C ASN A 47 -4.92 10.08 -3.99
N GLY A 48 -3.77 9.68 -4.53
CA GLY A 48 -2.50 10.38 -4.38
C GLY A 48 -1.74 10.14 -3.06
N ARG A 49 -2.27 9.36 -2.11
CA ARG A 49 -1.66 9.22 -0.79
C ARG A 49 -1.95 7.90 -0.10
N PHE A 50 -0.90 7.31 0.46
CA PHE A 50 -0.92 6.17 1.37
C PHE A 50 -0.21 6.57 2.66
N LEU A 51 -0.82 6.25 3.81
CA LEU A 51 -0.22 6.46 5.13
C LEU A 51 -0.31 5.17 5.93
N TYR A 52 0.84 4.63 6.30
CA TYR A 52 0.96 3.58 7.30
C TYR A 52 1.04 4.20 8.70
N LYS A 53 0.03 3.95 9.53
CA LYS A 53 -0.19 4.67 10.79
C LYS A 53 0.82 4.31 11.88
N LYS A 54 1.28 3.05 11.92
CA LYS A 54 2.18 2.57 12.98
C LYS A 54 3.50 3.36 13.04
N ASP A 55 4.10 3.55 11.88
CA ASP A 55 5.41 4.21 11.77
C ASP A 55 5.33 5.57 11.08
N GLN A 56 4.13 6.08 10.79
CA GLN A 56 3.91 7.34 10.07
C GLN A 56 4.70 7.39 8.74
N VAL A 57 4.72 6.27 8.03
CA VAL A 57 5.29 6.18 6.67
C VAL A 57 4.23 6.70 5.72
N GLU A 58 4.56 7.73 4.98
CA GLU A 58 3.69 8.35 4.00
C GLU A 58 4.30 8.19 2.60
N ILE A 59 3.51 7.63 1.69
CA ILE A 59 3.84 7.54 0.27
C ILE A 59 2.82 8.40 -0.47
N THR A 60 3.30 9.40 -1.20
CA THR A 60 2.46 10.28 -2.02
C THR A 60 2.82 10.13 -3.48
N TRP A 61 1.83 10.30 -4.36
CA TRP A 61 2.05 10.30 -5.79
C TRP A 61 1.18 11.32 -6.50
N TYR A 62 1.72 11.87 -7.59
CA TYR A 62 0.93 12.70 -8.51
C TYR A 62 0.27 11.86 -9.62
N GLN A 63 1.02 10.91 -10.19
CA GLN A 63 0.52 9.96 -11.18
C GLN A 63 0.91 8.54 -10.77
N PHE A 64 -0.06 7.74 -10.31
CA PHE A 64 0.20 6.43 -9.71
C PHE A 64 0.93 5.44 -10.64
N LEU A 65 0.70 5.56 -11.95
CA LEU A 65 1.35 4.75 -13.00
C LEU A 65 2.10 5.61 -14.03
N GLY A 66 2.66 6.76 -13.58
CA GLY A 66 3.24 7.78 -14.45
C GLY A 66 4.74 8.14 -14.34
N ARG A 67 5.52 8.03 -13.26
CA ARG A 67 5.33 7.98 -11.81
C ARG A 67 6.17 9.11 -11.22
N ASP A 68 5.58 9.91 -10.36
CA ASP A 68 6.29 10.76 -9.41
C ASP A 68 5.83 10.31 -8.03
N ILE A 69 6.53 9.33 -7.46
CA ILE A 69 6.20 8.75 -6.17
C ILE A 69 7.29 9.14 -5.18
N HIS A 70 6.84 9.71 -4.07
CA HIS A 70 7.69 10.13 -2.97
C HIS A 70 7.31 9.35 -1.72
N CYS A 71 8.30 8.87 -0.99
CA CYS A 71 8.14 8.35 0.36
C CYS A 71 8.83 9.32 1.32
N ASN A 72 8.15 9.67 2.42
CA ASN A 72 8.71 10.55 3.45
C ASN A 72 9.84 9.89 4.26
N LYS A 73 10.09 8.59 4.07
CA LYS A 73 11.16 7.82 4.71
C LYS A 73 11.98 7.05 3.69
N ASP A 74 13.27 6.95 3.97
CA ASP A 74 14.16 6.04 3.26
C ASP A 74 14.03 4.64 3.88
N LEU A 75 13.19 3.80 3.26
CA LEU A 75 12.91 2.45 3.73
C LEU A 75 13.66 1.43 2.90
N THR A 76 14.22 0.44 3.58
CA THR A 76 14.73 -0.76 2.94
C THR A 76 13.57 -1.57 2.33
N ARG A 77 13.89 -2.42 1.36
CA ARG A 77 12.92 -3.34 0.74
C ARG A 77 12.18 -4.20 1.77
N GLN A 78 12.88 -4.68 2.80
CA GLN A 78 12.27 -5.52 3.84
C GLN A 78 11.24 -4.75 4.67
N GLU A 79 11.47 -3.46 4.92
CA GLU A 79 10.55 -2.61 5.65
C GLU A 79 9.28 -2.33 4.84
N TYR A 80 9.41 -2.03 3.54
CA TYR A 80 8.26 -1.95 2.64
C TYR A 80 7.44 -3.24 2.64
N ASN A 81 8.09 -4.39 2.48
CA ASN A 81 7.37 -5.67 2.41
C ASN A 81 6.63 -5.96 3.72
N ARG A 82 7.26 -5.74 4.88
CA ARG A 82 6.60 -5.92 6.19
C ARG A 82 5.41 -4.99 6.36
N MET A 83 5.57 -3.71 6.01
CA MET A 83 4.51 -2.71 6.07
C MET A 83 3.32 -3.10 5.20
N PHE A 84 3.54 -3.46 3.94
CA PHE A 84 2.46 -3.83 3.04
C PHE A 84 1.78 -5.14 3.44
N VAL A 85 2.52 -6.13 3.96
CA VAL A 85 1.91 -7.36 4.49
C VAL A 85 1.00 -7.07 5.67
N ASP A 86 1.42 -6.23 6.64
CA ASP A 86 0.57 -5.80 7.76
C ASP A 86 -0.69 -5.07 7.25
N CYS A 87 -0.56 -4.23 6.22
CA CYS A 87 -1.70 -3.54 5.60
C CYS A 87 -2.64 -4.52 4.89
N MET A 88 -2.15 -5.42 4.04
CA MET A 88 -2.97 -6.38 3.31
C MET A 88 -3.73 -7.32 4.26
N ALA A 89 -3.08 -7.80 5.33
CA ALA A 89 -3.72 -8.63 6.35
C ALA A 89 -4.89 -7.90 7.03
N SER A 90 -4.73 -6.59 7.26
CA SER A 90 -5.76 -5.75 7.86
C SER A 90 -6.96 -5.43 6.96
N VAL A 91 -6.84 -5.58 5.63
CA VAL A 91 -7.97 -5.38 4.70
C VAL A 91 -9.06 -6.45 4.91
N TYR A 92 -8.65 -7.69 5.16
CA TYR A 92 -9.56 -8.84 5.34
C TYR A 92 -9.83 -9.18 6.81
N GLY A 93 -9.38 -8.35 7.76
CA GLY A 93 -9.55 -8.62 9.19
C GLY A 93 -8.78 -9.85 9.70
N VAL A 94 -7.74 -10.27 8.97
CA VAL A 94 -6.86 -11.36 9.39
C VAL A 94 -5.71 -10.71 10.17
N SER A 95 -5.84 -10.68 11.49
CA SER A 95 -4.83 -10.13 12.40
C SER A 95 -4.08 -11.21 13.16
#